data_AF-A0A2P6Q2B7-F1
#
_entry.id   AF-A0A2P6Q2B7-F1
#
_cell.length_a   1.000
_cell.length_b   1.000
_cell.length_c   1.000
_cell.angle_alpha   90.00
_cell.angle_beta   90.00
_cell.angle_gamma   90.00
#
_symmetry.space_group_name_H-M   'P 1'
#
loop_
_entity.id
_entity.type
_entity.pdbx_description
1 polymer ?
#
loop_
_entity_poly.entity_id
_entity_poly.type
_entity_poly.pdbx_seq_one_letter_code
_entity_poly.pdbx_strand_id
1 'polypeptide(L)'
;MVSMPTIKPPLSLDFDTSVFNKEKINLAGHDEYIVKGERYLFHLPPDAFKGIKQIGVIGWGSQGPAQAQNLRDSLAEAKSNIVVKIGLRKGSRSFNEARAAGFTEENGTLGDIYMGNNLRE
;
A
#
# COMPACT_ATOMS: atom_id res chain seq x y z
N MET A 1 -18.56 -45.21 16.39
CA MET A 1 -17.94 -44.42 15.31
C MET A 1 -18.10 -42.96 15.67
N VAL A 2 -17.01 -42.23 15.85
CA VAL A 2 -17.06 -40.79 16.13
C VAL A 2 -17.21 -40.07 14.79
N SER A 3 -18.30 -39.32 14.62
CA SER A 3 -18.54 -38.50 13.42
C SER A 3 -17.42 -37.48 13.29
N MET A 4 -16.63 -37.55 12.21
CA MET A 4 -15.67 -36.48 11.92
C MET A 4 -16.44 -35.19 11.60
N PRO A 5 -16.01 -34.03 12.14
CA PRO A 5 -16.62 -32.77 11.78
C PRO A 5 -16.43 -32.52 10.28
N THR A 6 -17.51 -32.12 9.60
CA THR A 6 -17.49 -31.75 8.20
C THR A 6 -16.71 -30.44 8.06
N ILE A 7 -15.42 -30.54 7.73
CA ILE A 7 -14.58 -29.37 7.43
C ILE A 7 -15.12 -28.79 6.11
N LYS A 8 -15.70 -27.58 6.18
CA LYS A 8 -16.03 -26.82 4.96
C LYS A 8 -14.76 -26.72 4.11
N PRO A 9 -14.77 -27.10 2.83
CA PRO A 9 -13.60 -26.91 1.98
C PRO A 9 -13.23 -25.42 2.04
N PRO A 10 -11.94 -25.09 2.22
CA PRO A 10 -11.50 -23.72 2.27
C PRO A 10 -11.89 -23.02 0.97
N LEU A 11 -12.43 -21.81 1.08
CA LEU A 11 -12.77 -20.99 -0.07
C LEU A 11 -11.47 -20.64 -0.81
N SER A 12 -11.25 -21.24 -1.97
CA SER A 12 -10.18 -20.81 -2.87
C SER A 12 -10.59 -19.47 -3.47
N LEU A 13 -9.91 -18.40 -3.05
CA LEU A 13 -10.06 -17.05 -3.62
C LEU A 13 -9.11 -16.92 -4.82
N ASP A 14 -9.66 -16.47 -5.95
CA ASP A 14 -8.89 -16.13 -7.14
C ASP A 14 -8.98 -14.62 -7.41
N PHE A 15 -7.99 -14.09 -8.11
CA PHE A 15 -7.92 -12.70 -8.55
C PHE A 15 -7.27 -12.58 -9.93
N ASP A 16 -7.64 -11.55 -10.66
CA ASP A 16 -7.05 -11.24 -11.96
C ASP A 16 -6.06 -10.09 -11.85
N THR A 17 -4.95 -10.21 -12.58
CA THR A 17 -3.90 -9.19 -12.65
C THR A 17 -3.34 -9.15 -14.07
N SER A 18 -3.19 -7.95 -14.61
CA SER A 18 -2.57 -7.71 -15.93
C SER A 18 -1.12 -7.24 -15.82
N VAL A 19 -0.66 -6.89 -14.62
CA VAL A 19 0.65 -6.26 -14.38
C VAL A 19 1.62 -7.23 -13.71
N PHE A 20 1.13 -8.07 -12.79
CA PHE A 20 1.97 -8.97 -11.99
C PHE A 20 1.78 -10.42 -12.40
N ASN A 21 2.82 -11.23 -12.21
CA ASN A 21 2.74 -12.67 -12.45
C ASN A 21 1.97 -13.36 -11.30
N LYS A 22 0.85 -14.00 -11.64
CA LYS A 22 0.07 -14.84 -10.72
C LYS A 22 0.66 -16.24 -10.69
N GLU A 23 1.07 -16.71 -9.52
CA GLU A 23 1.60 -18.05 -9.32
C GLU A 23 0.61 -18.90 -8.53
N LYS A 24 0.46 -20.16 -8.94
CA LYS A 24 -0.34 -21.16 -8.24
C LYS A 24 0.56 -21.98 -7.32
N ILE A 25 0.21 -22.06 -6.05
CA ILE A 25 0.90 -22.90 -5.06
C ILE A 25 -0.07 -23.95 -4.50
N ASN A 26 0.48 -25.08 -4.04
CA ASN A 26 -0.30 -26.13 -3.38
C ASN A 26 0.09 -26.19 -1.89
N LEU A 27 -0.89 -25.99 -1.02
CA LEU A 27 -0.74 -26.05 0.43
C LEU A 27 -1.64 -27.17 0.97
N ALA A 28 -1.03 -28.30 1.34
CA ALA A 28 -1.73 -29.47 1.87
C ALA A 28 -2.89 -29.98 0.99
N GLY A 29 -2.73 -29.95 -0.34
CA GLY A 29 -3.76 -30.36 -1.29
C GLY A 29 -4.73 -29.24 -1.69
N HIS A 30 -4.56 -28.03 -1.17
CA HIS A 30 -5.34 -26.86 -1.56
C HIS A 30 -4.54 -25.95 -2.48
N ASP A 31 -5.17 -25.60 -3.60
CA ASP A 31 -4.61 -24.70 -4.58
C ASP A 31 -4.93 -23.25 -4.21
N GLU A 32 -3.88 -22.44 -4.07
CA GLU A 32 -3.95 -21.00 -3.77
C GLU A 32 -3.15 -20.20 -4.80
N TYR A 33 -3.57 -18.95 -5.03
CA TYR A 33 -2.91 -18.03 -5.96
C TYR A 33 -2.19 -16.92 -5.19
N ILE A 34 -0.94 -16.66 -5.56
CA ILE A 34 -0.09 -15.64 -4.93
C ILE A 34 0.58 -14.75 -5.98
N VAL A 35 1.09 -13.59 -5.54
CA VAL A 35 2.08 -12.80 -6.26
C VAL A 35 3.34 -12.75 -5.40
N LYS A 36 4.46 -13.29 -5.90
CA LYS A 36 5.74 -13.19 -5.21
C LYS A 36 6.27 -11.76 -5.33
N GLY A 37 6.55 -11.13 -4.20
CA GLY A 37 7.15 -9.79 -4.14
C GLY A 37 8.67 -9.85 -4.26
N GLU A 38 9.25 -9.02 -5.10
CA GLU A 38 10.69 -8.92 -5.31
C GLU A 38 11.09 -7.49 -5.66
N ARG A 39 12.31 -7.07 -5.31
CA ARG A 39 12.79 -5.71 -5.64
C ARG A 39 12.90 -5.48 -7.14
N TYR A 40 13.21 -6.51 -7.92
CA TYR A 40 13.27 -6.37 -9.38
C TYR A 40 11.93 -5.93 -9.96
N LEU A 41 10.80 -6.20 -9.29
CA LEU A 41 9.47 -5.79 -9.74
C LEU A 41 9.19 -4.29 -9.58
N PHE A 42 10.10 -3.50 -8.99
CA PHE A 42 9.87 -2.06 -8.79
C PHE A 42 9.79 -1.25 -10.09
N HIS A 43 10.04 -1.85 -11.26
CA HIS A 43 9.72 -1.22 -12.56
C HIS A 43 8.24 -1.30 -12.94
N LEU A 44 7.44 -2.16 -12.29
CA LEU A 44 6.01 -2.38 -12.57
C LEU A 44 5.03 -1.44 -11.82
N PRO A 45 5.32 -0.93 -10.61
CA PRO A 45 4.48 0.03 -9.90
C PRO A 45 3.97 1.22 -10.74
N PRO A 46 4.73 1.83 -11.66
CA PRO A 46 4.19 2.88 -12.52
C PRO A 46 2.96 2.43 -13.34
N ASP A 47 2.97 1.20 -13.86
CA ASP A 47 1.85 0.63 -14.60
C ASP A 47 0.72 0.20 -13.65
N ALA A 48 1.06 -0.40 -12.50
CA ALA A 48 0.08 -0.78 -11.48
C ALA A 48 -0.67 0.44 -10.90
N PHE A 49 0.01 1.58 -10.81
CA PHE A 49 -0.55 2.84 -10.32
C PHE A 49 -0.95 3.80 -11.44
N LYS A 50 -1.17 3.30 -12.66
CA LYS A 50 -1.57 4.14 -13.79
C LYS A 50 -2.81 4.97 -13.45
N GLY A 51 -2.69 6.29 -13.63
CA GLY A 51 -3.75 7.26 -13.33
C GLY A 51 -3.70 7.83 -11.89
N ILE A 52 -2.91 7.25 -11.00
CA ILE A 52 -2.68 7.78 -9.66
C ILE A 52 -1.54 8.80 -9.74
N LYS A 53 -1.76 9.99 -9.18
CA LYS A 53 -0.75 11.05 -9.06
C LYS A 53 -0.27 11.26 -7.63
N GLN A 54 -1.09 10.88 -6.65
CA GLN A 54 -0.82 11.04 -5.23
C GLN A 54 -1.40 9.87 -4.45
N ILE A 55 -0.63 9.33 -3.52
CA ILE A 55 -1.08 8.32 -2.54
C ILE A 55 -1.13 9.00 -1.17
N GLY A 56 -2.33 9.07 -0.59
CA GLY A 56 -2.54 9.61 0.74
C GLY A 56 -2.38 8.52 1.81
N VAL A 57 -1.42 8.67 2.72
CA VAL A 57 -1.28 7.82 3.92
C VAL A 57 -1.88 8.56 5.10
N ILE A 58 -3.02 8.07 5.61
CA ILE A 58 -3.80 8.76 6.63
C ILE A 58 -3.51 8.19 8.01
N GLY A 59 -2.94 9.02 8.88
CA GLY A 59 -2.51 8.63 10.23
C GLY A 59 -1.05 8.18 10.31
N TRP A 60 -0.50 8.28 11.53
CA TRP A 60 0.91 7.99 11.84
C TRP A 60 1.02 7.09 13.08
N GLY A 61 0.29 5.97 13.06
CA GLY A 61 0.40 4.91 14.06
C GLY A 61 1.58 3.98 13.78
N SER A 62 1.46 2.69 14.07
CA SER A 62 2.54 1.72 13.75
C SER A 62 2.70 1.47 12.25
N GLN A 63 1.59 1.42 11.50
CA GLN A 63 1.60 1.10 10.07
C GLN A 63 1.95 2.30 9.18
N GLY A 64 1.49 3.50 9.53
CA GLY A 64 1.66 4.72 8.73
C GLY A 64 3.12 5.02 8.36
N PRO A 65 4.06 5.10 9.33
CA PRO A 65 5.47 5.36 9.07
C PRO A 65 6.10 4.28 8.19
N ALA A 66 5.82 3.01 8.47
CA ALA A 66 6.40 1.90 7.73
C ALA A 66 5.90 1.85 6.27
N GLN A 67 4.59 1.95 6.07
CA GLN A 67 3.99 1.92 4.74
C GLN A 67 4.39 3.15 3.91
N ALA A 68 4.37 4.34 4.51
CA ALA A 68 4.71 5.57 3.79
C ALA A 68 6.17 5.57 3.30
N GLN A 69 7.10 5.16 4.17
CA GLN A 69 8.51 5.10 3.80
C GLN A 69 8.77 4.02 2.75
N ASN A 70 8.19 2.82 2.92
CA ASN A 70 8.31 1.76 1.92
C ASN A 70 7.75 2.18 0.56
N LEU A 71 6.58 2.83 0.53
CA LEU A 71 6.00 3.35 -0.72
C LEU A 71 6.88 4.42 -1.36
N ARG A 72 7.35 5.40 -0.57
CA ARG A 72 8.24 6.46 -1.05
C ARG A 72 9.50 5.86 -1.70
N ASP A 73 10.15 4.92 -1.00
CA ASP A 73 11.41 4.35 -1.44
C ASP A 73 11.21 3.45 -2.68
N SER A 74 10.15 2.64 -2.72
CA SER A 74 9.80 1.84 -3.90
C SER A 74 9.46 2.70 -5.12
N LEU A 75 8.73 3.80 -4.94
CA LEU A 75 8.36 4.71 -6.03
C LEU A 75 9.57 5.52 -6.52
N ALA A 76 10.47 5.90 -5.62
CA ALA A 76 11.73 6.57 -5.98
C ALA A 76 12.62 5.64 -6.81
N GLU A 77 12.79 4.38 -6.42
CA GLU A 77 13.53 3.37 -7.19
C GLU A 77 12.88 3.13 -8.57
N ALA A 78 11.54 3.12 -8.62
CA ALA A 78 10.76 3.03 -9.86
C ALA A 78 10.87 4.28 -10.76
N LYS A 79 11.51 5.36 -10.29
CA LYS A 79 11.51 6.70 -10.91
C LYS A 79 10.09 7.21 -11.22
N SER A 80 9.14 6.84 -10.37
CA SER A 80 7.76 7.30 -10.46
C SER A 80 7.64 8.74 -9.98
N ASN A 81 6.72 9.50 -10.57
CA ASN A 81 6.37 10.85 -10.17
C ASN A 81 5.20 10.91 -9.17
N ILE A 82 4.75 9.77 -8.65
CA ILE A 82 3.67 9.69 -7.67
C ILE A 82 4.14 10.25 -6.33
N VAL A 83 3.36 11.17 -5.78
CA VAL A 83 3.65 11.78 -4.47
C VAL A 83 3.01 10.97 -3.35
N VAL A 84 3.81 10.51 -2.39
CA VAL A 84 3.29 9.94 -1.14
C VAL A 84 3.08 11.07 -0.14
N LYS A 85 1.84 11.30 0.29
CA LYS A 85 1.48 12.41 1.17
C LYS A 85 0.83 11.91 2.46
N ILE A 86 1.32 12.40 3.59
CA ILE A 86 0.81 12.05 4.92
C ILE A 86 -0.30 13.03 5.31
N GLY A 87 -1.45 12.49 5.65
CA GLY A 87 -2.58 13.25 6.21
C GLY A 87 -2.72 12.99 7.71
N LEU A 88 -2.57 14.04 8.52
CA LEU A 88 -2.79 13.99 9.98
C LEU A 88 -3.87 14.96 10.42
N ARG A 89 -4.59 14.66 11.51
CA ARG A 89 -5.56 15.62 12.07
C ARG A 89 -4.82 16.86 12.57
N LYS A 90 -5.41 18.05 12.40
CA LYS A 90 -4.90 19.29 13.00
C LYS A 90 -4.49 19.11 14.46
N GLY A 91 -3.29 19.55 14.80
CA GLY A 91 -2.74 19.45 16.16
C GLY A 91 -2.27 18.05 16.58
N SER A 92 -2.17 17.10 15.64
CA SER A 92 -1.57 15.79 15.92
C SER A 92 -0.15 15.93 16.46
N ARG A 93 0.21 15.12 17.47
CA ARG A 93 1.58 15.11 18.01
C ARG A 93 2.57 14.49 17.01
N SER A 94 2.08 13.66 16.11
CA SER A 94 2.89 12.92 15.13
C SER A 94 3.37 13.75 13.95
N PHE A 95 3.03 15.05 13.86
CA PHE A 95 3.59 15.93 12.82
C PHE A 95 5.12 15.98 12.89
N ASN A 96 5.69 16.07 14.09
CA ASN A 96 7.14 16.11 14.26
C ASN A 96 7.81 14.80 13.84
N GLU A 97 7.16 13.67 14.13
CA GLU A 97 7.64 12.34 13.73
C GLU A 97 7.59 12.15 12.20
N ALA A 98 6.52 12.61 11.55
CA ALA A 98 6.42 12.59 10.09
C ALA A 98 7.50 13.45 9.43
N ARG A 99 7.76 14.65 9.97
CA ARG A 99 8.87 15.52 9.52
C ARG A 99 10.23 14.87 9.71
N ALA A 100 10.47 14.23 10.85
CA ALA A 100 11.71 13.51 11.12
C ALA A 100 11.94 12.35 10.12
N ALA A 101 10.85 11.74 9.61
CA ALA A 101 10.91 10.73 8.55
C ALA A 101 11.04 11.31 7.12
N GLY A 102 11.13 12.64 6.99
CA GLY A 102 11.31 13.34 5.71
C GLY A 102 10.01 13.77 5.02
N PHE A 103 8.85 13.60 5.66
CA PHE A 103 7.57 14.07 5.14
C PHE A 103 7.28 15.47 5.67
N THR A 104 7.27 16.50 4.81
CA THR A 104 7.13 17.89 5.24
C THR A 104 6.10 18.66 4.42
N GLU A 105 5.65 19.78 4.98
CA GLU A 105 4.72 20.67 4.30
C GLU A 105 5.39 21.32 3.07
N GLU A 106 6.69 21.64 3.16
CA GLU A 106 7.45 22.35 2.13
C GLU A 106 7.65 21.51 0.86
N ASN A 107 7.88 20.20 1.01
CA ASN A 107 7.96 19.29 -0.14
C ASN A 107 6.58 18.74 -0.55
N GLY A 108 5.50 19.23 0.07
CA GLY A 108 4.12 18.88 -0.25
C GLY A 108 3.69 17.48 0.22
N THR A 109 4.49 16.79 1.03
CA THR A 109 4.26 15.40 1.45
C THR A 109 3.68 15.26 2.86
N LEU A 110 3.41 16.35 3.58
CA LEU A 110 2.68 16.36 4.85
C LEU A 110 1.57 17.41 4.83
N GLY A 111 0.42 17.11 5.43
CA GLY A 111 -0.68 18.06 5.57
C GLY A 111 -1.82 17.57 6.44
N ASP A 112 -2.85 18.40 6.57
CA ASP A 112 -4.07 18.06 7.28
C ASP A 112 -4.97 17.14 6.44
N ILE A 113 -5.63 16.17 7.07
CA ILE A 113 -6.61 15.26 6.46
C ILE A 113 -7.77 16.06 5.81
N TYR A 114 -8.14 17.20 6.42
CA TYR A 114 -9.26 18.02 5.92
C TYR A 114 -8.94 18.91 4.72
N MET A 115 -7.68 18.95 4.26
CA MET A 115 -7.32 19.67 3.03
C MET A 115 -7.66 18.89 1.74
N GLY A 116 -8.34 17.75 1.86
CA GLY A 116 -8.91 16.98 0.74
C GLY A 116 -10.18 17.57 0.11
N ASN A 117 -10.67 18.74 0.58
CA ASN A 117 -11.90 19.36 0.06
C ASN A 117 -11.70 20.38 -1.09
N ASN A 118 -10.48 20.60 -1.58
CA ASN A 118 -10.25 21.46 -2.75
C ASN A 118 -10.21 20.66 -4.08
N LEU A 119 -11.19 19.77 -4.26
CA LEU A 119 -11.54 19.17 -5.58
C LEU A 119 -12.90 19.68 -6.09
N ARG A 120 -13.28 20.90 -5.69
CA ARG A 120 -14.43 21.63 -6.26
C ARG A 120 -13.99 23.03 -6.68
N GLU A 121 -13.35 23.11 -7.85
CA GLU A 121 -13.56 24.16 -8.85
C GLU A 121 -13.37 23.54 -10.24
#